data_AF-A0A2H3K9D2-F1
#
_entry.id   AF-A0A2H3K9D2-F1
#
_cell.length_a   1.000
_cell.length_b   1.000
_cell.length_c   1.000
_cell.angle_alpha   90.00
_cell.angle_beta   90.00
_cell.angle_gamma   90.00
#
_symmetry.space_group_name_H-M   'P 1'
#
loop_
_entity.id
_entity.type
_entity.pdbx_description
1 polymer ?
#
loop_
_entity_poly.entity_id
_entity_poly.type
_entity_poly.pdbx_seq_one_letter_code
_entity_poly.pdbx_strand_id
1 'polypeptide(L)'
;MKISTIISIITFSITSCNETKINNKVNNNHTFLIPIKYVIDDRVVKLDDNFNFLITNGSDTIKIKHKNNILEIPKLDKKDDSKVIFQYKKSKIFFGQLSNRMLNPNQKMDWIIGIDNIPFNKSLGLLDLKEYDLSSYQKLEYLQFDPQEYGDGIQLVNKL
;
A
#
# COMPACT_ATOMS: atom_id res chain seq x y z
N MET A 1 37.82 -49.63 -39.94
CA MET A 1 36.69 -49.49 -38.99
C MET A 1 37.14 -48.52 -37.91
N LYS A 2 36.59 -47.29 -37.88
CA LYS A 2 37.02 -46.21 -36.98
C LYS A 2 36.28 -46.36 -35.65
N ILE A 3 37.03 -46.47 -34.55
CA ILE A 3 36.50 -46.44 -33.18
C ILE A 3 36.46 -44.97 -32.77
N SER A 4 35.25 -44.44 -32.58
CA SER A 4 35.02 -43.09 -32.08
C SER A 4 34.89 -43.15 -30.56
N THR A 5 35.87 -42.58 -29.86
CA THR A 5 35.83 -42.38 -28.42
C THR A 5 35.17 -41.04 -28.14
N ILE A 6 33.96 -41.04 -27.59
CA ILE A 6 33.26 -39.84 -27.14
C ILE A 6 33.50 -39.70 -25.64
N ILE A 7 34.35 -38.76 -25.24
CA ILE A 7 34.54 -38.35 -23.85
C ILE A 7 33.48 -37.28 -23.56
N SER A 8 32.46 -37.64 -22.78
CA SER A 8 31.47 -36.68 -22.26
C SER A 8 32.04 -35.98 -21.03
N ILE A 9 32.31 -34.68 -21.16
CA ILE A 9 32.65 -33.80 -20.04
C ILE A 9 31.34 -33.38 -19.37
N ILE A 10 31.08 -33.90 -18.17
CA ILE A 10 29.96 -33.46 -17.34
C ILE A 10 30.40 -32.18 -16.61
N THR A 11 29.99 -31.03 -17.10
CA THR A 11 30.09 -29.76 -16.37
C THR A 11 28.96 -29.68 -15.34
N PHE A 12 29.29 -29.84 -14.06
CA PHE A 12 28.39 -29.51 -12.95
C PHE A 12 28.30 -27.98 -12.83
N SER A 13 27.25 -27.38 -13.41
CA SER A 13 26.87 -26.01 -13.12
C SER A 13 26.21 -25.95 -11.74
N ILE A 14 26.99 -25.59 -10.72
CA ILE A 14 26.48 -25.31 -9.38
C ILE A 14 25.80 -23.94 -9.43
N THR A 15 24.55 -23.88 -9.89
CA THR A 15 23.71 -22.71 -9.62
C THR A 15 23.29 -22.80 -8.16
N SER A 16 23.99 -22.07 -7.29
CA SER A 16 23.47 -21.80 -5.94
C SER A 16 22.20 -20.97 -6.11
N CYS A 17 21.05 -21.63 -6.09
CA CYS A 17 19.79 -20.97 -5.82
C CYS A 17 19.87 -20.48 -4.37
N ASN A 18 20.22 -19.22 -4.18
CA ASN A 18 19.93 -18.52 -2.94
C ASN A 18 18.40 -18.40 -2.88
N GLU A 19 17.74 -19.44 -2.38
CA GLU A 19 16.37 -19.34 -1.90
C GLU A 19 16.38 -18.31 -0.78
N THR A 20 16.01 -17.09 -1.13
CA THR A 20 15.54 -16.11 -0.18
C THR A 20 14.33 -16.75 0.47
N LYS A 21 14.51 -17.28 1.69
CA LYS A 21 13.42 -17.77 2.53
C LYS A 21 12.47 -16.60 2.79
N ILE A 22 11.47 -16.46 1.93
CA ILE A 22 10.26 -15.72 2.24
C ILE A 22 9.58 -16.58 3.30
N ASN A 23 9.82 -16.24 4.58
CA ASN A 23 9.15 -16.85 5.71
C ASN A 23 7.64 -16.55 5.63
N ASN A 24 6.91 -17.32 4.83
CA ASN A 24 5.46 -17.37 4.86
C ASN A 24 5.02 -18.17 6.08
N LYS A 25 5.34 -17.66 7.27
CA LYS A 25 4.72 -18.14 8.51
C LYS A 25 3.35 -17.48 8.60
N VAL A 26 2.42 -17.94 7.76
CA VAL A 26 1.01 -17.57 7.86
C VAL A 26 0.47 -18.33 9.07
N ASN A 27 0.64 -17.75 10.27
CA ASN A 27 -0.21 -18.12 11.40
C ASN A 27 -1.67 -17.92 10.98
N ASN A 28 -2.58 -18.73 11.54
CA ASN A 28 -4.04 -18.58 11.42
C ASN A 28 -4.54 -17.28 12.09
N ASN A 29 -3.96 -16.16 11.69
CA ASN A 29 -4.17 -14.84 12.22
C ASN A 29 -5.35 -14.23 11.49
N HIS A 30 -6.25 -13.64 12.28
CA HIS A 30 -7.35 -12.82 11.81
C HIS A 30 -6.90 -11.94 10.62
N THR A 31 -7.65 -12.01 9.51
CA THR A 31 -7.36 -11.26 8.29
C THR A 31 -8.49 -10.28 8.05
N PHE A 32 -8.15 -9.02 7.85
CA PHE A 32 -9.10 -7.96 7.51
C PHE A 32 -9.25 -7.92 6.00
N LEU A 33 -10.51 -7.93 5.53
CA LEU A 33 -10.85 -7.75 4.13
C LEU A 33 -11.21 -6.28 3.91
N ILE A 34 -10.34 -5.55 3.22
CA ILE A 34 -10.46 -4.11 3.07
C ILE A 34 -10.66 -3.78 1.58
N PRO A 35 -11.85 -3.31 1.17
CA PRO A 35 -12.05 -2.77 -0.17
C PRO A 35 -11.13 -1.58 -0.41
N ILE A 36 -10.50 -1.53 -1.58
CA ILE A 36 -9.62 -0.44 -1.98
C ILE A 36 -10.11 0.23 -3.28
N LYS A 37 -10.07 1.56 -3.29
CA LYS A 37 -10.29 2.38 -4.48
C LYS A 37 -9.00 3.12 -4.81
N TYR A 38 -8.72 3.29 -6.10
CA TYR A 38 -7.66 4.17 -6.58
C TYR A 38 -8.27 5.30 -7.39
N VAL A 39 -7.94 6.53 -7.04
CA VAL A 39 -8.57 7.74 -7.56
C VAL A 39 -7.50 8.69 -8.07
N ILE A 40 -7.74 9.31 -9.23
CA ILE A 40 -6.91 10.40 -9.76
C ILE A 40 -7.85 11.54 -10.14
N ASP A 41 -7.65 12.71 -9.54
CA ASP A 41 -8.50 13.90 -9.73
C ASP A 41 -10.00 13.56 -9.60
N ASP A 42 -10.37 12.95 -8.47
CA ASP A 42 -11.73 12.46 -8.13
C ASP A 42 -12.31 11.37 -9.06
N ARG A 43 -11.54 10.87 -10.03
CA ARG A 43 -11.98 9.81 -10.93
C ARG A 43 -11.45 8.45 -10.52
N VAL A 44 -12.35 7.49 -10.36
CA VAL A 44 -11.99 6.10 -10.04
C VAL A 44 -11.23 5.47 -11.20
N VAL A 45 -10.03 4.98 -10.90
CA VAL A 45 -9.18 4.22 -11.81
C VAL A 45 -9.45 2.73 -11.61
N LYS A 46 -9.75 2.03 -12.70
CA LYS A 46 -9.92 0.58 -12.67
C LYS A 46 -8.56 -0.11 -12.46
N LEU A 47 -8.41 -0.80 -11.33
CA LEU A 47 -7.16 -1.46 -10.95
C LEU A 47 -6.92 -2.81 -11.63
N ASP A 48 -7.99 -3.49 -12.08
CA ASP A 48 -7.93 -4.81 -12.75
C ASP A 48 -7.06 -5.85 -11.99
N ASP A 49 -7.01 -5.76 -10.66
CA ASP A 49 -6.13 -6.55 -9.79
C ASP A 49 -4.63 -6.55 -10.19
N ASN A 50 -4.17 -5.57 -10.97
CA ASN A 50 -2.78 -5.46 -11.40
C ASN A 50 -2.05 -4.34 -10.65
N PHE A 51 -2.06 -4.44 -9.32
CA PHE A 51 -1.34 -3.54 -8.42
C PHE A 51 -0.55 -4.34 -7.39
N ASN A 52 0.35 -3.69 -6.67
CA ASN A 52 0.98 -4.25 -5.49
C ASN A 52 0.70 -3.34 -4.30
N PHE A 53 0.40 -3.95 -3.17
CA PHE A 53 0.31 -3.28 -1.89
C PHE A 53 1.30 -3.94 -0.93
N LEU A 54 2.26 -3.16 -0.44
CA LEU A 54 3.32 -3.64 0.45
C LEU A 54 3.24 -2.89 1.77
N ILE A 55 3.42 -3.62 2.87
CA ILE A 55 3.58 -3.05 4.21
C ILE A 55 5.01 -3.32 4.65
N THR A 56 5.74 -2.27 5.03
CA THR A 56 7.11 -2.40 5.54
C THR A 56 7.18 -1.91 6.98
N ASN A 57 7.85 -2.65 7.84
CA ASN A 57 8.10 -2.26 9.22
C ASN A 57 9.54 -2.68 9.59
N GLY A 58 10.43 -1.69 9.71
CA GLY A 58 11.86 -1.93 9.82
C GLY A 58 12.41 -2.64 8.59
N SER A 59 13.05 -3.79 8.79
CA SER A 59 13.57 -4.67 7.72
C SER A 59 12.50 -5.57 7.09
N ASP A 60 11.35 -5.75 7.75
CA ASP A 60 10.34 -6.69 7.28
C ASP A 60 9.46 -6.03 6.22
N THR A 61 9.23 -6.74 5.13
CA THR A 61 8.32 -6.34 4.05
C THR A 61 7.31 -7.46 3.81
N ILE A 62 6.03 -7.11 3.90
CA ILE A 62 4.91 -8.02 3.66
C ILE A 62 4.21 -7.56 2.39
N LYS A 63 4.13 -8.46 1.40
CA LYS A 63 3.26 -8.26 0.25
C LYS A 63 1.84 -8.70 0.60
N ILE A 64 0.90 -7.78 0.48
CA ILE A 64 -0.51 -8.01 0.75
C ILE A 64 -1.15 -8.73 -0.43
N LYS A 65 -1.92 -9.78 -0.13
CA LYS A 65 -2.74 -10.47 -1.13
C LYS A 65 -3.96 -9.63 -1.45
N HIS A 66 -4.41 -9.69 -2.68
CA HIS A 66 -5.64 -9.01 -3.09
C HIS A 66 -6.32 -9.72 -4.24
N LYS A 67 -7.64 -9.51 -4.32
CA LYS A 67 -8.50 -9.97 -5.41
C LYS A 67 -9.74 -9.09 -5.48
N ASN A 68 -10.20 -8.77 -6.69
CA ASN A 68 -11.32 -7.88 -6.97
C ASN A 68 -11.25 -6.55 -6.20
N ASN A 69 -10.06 -5.95 -6.12
CA ASN A 69 -9.80 -4.73 -5.34
C ASN A 69 -10.14 -4.85 -3.85
N ILE A 70 -9.99 -6.05 -3.28
CA ILE A 70 -10.08 -6.28 -1.83
C ILE A 70 -8.70 -6.71 -1.35
N LEU A 71 -8.16 -6.01 -0.38
CA LEU A 71 -6.92 -6.34 0.30
C LEU A 71 -7.19 -7.33 1.43
N GLU A 72 -6.34 -8.37 1.52
CA GLU A 72 -6.30 -9.29 2.65
C GLU A 72 -5.16 -8.86 3.59
N ILE A 73 -5.48 -7.98 4.54
CA ILE A 73 -4.51 -7.47 5.51
C ILE A 73 -4.43 -8.46 6.69
N PRO A 74 -3.31 -9.15 6.89
CA PRO A 74 -3.15 -10.00 8.07
C PRO A 74 -3.05 -9.12 9.31
N LYS A 75 -3.56 -9.60 10.45
CA LYS A 75 -3.34 -8.91 11.72
C LYS A 75 -1.85 -8.72 11.97
N LEU A 76 -1.47 -7.46 12.22
CA LEU A 76 -0.11 -7.05 12.52
C LEU A 76 0.03 -6.86 14.04
N ASP A 77 0.83 -7.68 14.70
CA ASP A 77 1.06 -7.61 16.14
C ASP A 77 2.18 -6.61 16.53
N LYS A 78 2.55 -5.70 15.62
CA LYS A 78 3.66 -4.76 15.82
C LYS A 78 3.18 -3.44 16.44
N LYS A 79 3.98 -2.88 17.35
CA LYS A 79 3.68 -1.60 18.01
C LYS A 79 4.14 -0.38 17.21
N ASP A 80 5.14 -0.55 16.35
CA ASP A 80 5.75 0.54 15.60
C ASP A 80 4.95 0.89 14.35
N ASP A 81 5.03 2.16 13.96
CA ASP A 81 4.45 2.63 12.71
C ASP A 81 5.05 1.89 11.51
N SER A 82 4.18 1.55 10.57
CA SER A 82 4.55 0.89 9.34
C SER A 82 4.54 1.89 8.18
N LYS A 83 5.24 1.57 7.11
CA LYS A 83 5.13 2.29 5.84
C LYS A 83 4.34 1.44 4.86
N VAL A 84 3.56 2.10 4.02
CA VAL A 84 2.83 1.45 2.93
C VAL A 84 3.41 1.89 1.60
N ILE A 85 3.55 0.95 0.68
CA ILE A 85 3.92 1.20 -0.70
C ILE A 85 2.81 0.65 -1.57
N PHE A 86 2.17 1.54 -2.33
CA PHE A 86 1.23 1.19 -3.37
C PHE A 86 1.89 1.35 -4.74
N GLN A 87 1.76 0.34 -5.59
CA GLN A 87 2.31 0.36 -6.95
C GLN A 87 1.23 -0.05 -7.94
N TYR A 88 0.99 0.77 -8.94
CA TYR A 88 0.09 0.46 -10.04
C TYR A 88 0.66 1.04 -11.34
N LYS A 89 0.91 0.19 -12.34
CA LYS A 89 1.62 0.54 -13.57
C LYS A 89 2.94 1.24 -13.27
N LYS A 90 3.10 2.51 -13.67
CA LYS A 90 4.30 3.33 -13.43
C LYS A 90 4.21 4.17 -12.15
N SER A 91 3.05 4.22 -11.51
CA SER A 91 2.84 4.98 -10.27
C SER A 91 3.33 4.17 -9.08
N LYS A 92 4.11 4.81 -8.21
CA LYS A 92 4.54 4.27 -6.93
C LYS A 92 4.38 5.34 -5.86
N ILE A 93 3.47 5.09 -4.93
CA ILE A 93 3.11 6.02 -3.86
C ILE A 93 3.61 5.45 -2.54
N PHE A 94 4.17 6.32 -1.71
CA PHE A 94 4.74 5.94 -0.42
C PHE A 94 4.03 6.70 0.70
N PHE A 95 3.48 5.95 1.65
CA PHE A 95 2.87 6.51 2.84
C PHE A 95 3.74 6.16 4.05
N GLY A 96 4.32 7.19 4.66
CA GLY A 96 5.06 7.05 5.92
C GLY A 96 4.11 7.09 7.11
N GLN A 97 4.47 6.37 8.18
CA GLN A 97 3.83 6.50 9.50
C GLN A 97 2.37 6.05 9.59
N LEU A 98 2.03 4.89 9.04
CA LEU A 98 0.74 4.26 9.32
C LEU A 98 0.79 3.56 10.68
N SER A 99 -0.05 4.03 11.60
CA SER A 99 -0.19 3.41 12.91
C SER A 99 -0.78 1.99 12.81
N ASN A 100 -0.49 1.17 13.82
CA ASN A 100 -1.04 -0.19 13.89
C ASN A 100 -2.58 -0.22 13.93
N ARG A 101 -3.22 0.86 14.42
CA ARG A 101 -4.70 0.98 14.46
C ARG A 101 -5.30 1.19 13.07
N MET A 102 -4.58 1.88 12.18
CA MET A 102 -5.01 2.07 10.79
C MET A 102 -4.93 0.74 10.01
N LEU A 103 -3.92 -0.07 10.28
CA LEU A 103 -3.70 -1.35 9.59
C LEU A 103 -4.50 -2.52 10.18
N ASN A 104 -4.92 -2.42 11.45
CA ASN A 104 -5.82 -3.38 12.10
C ASN A 104 -7.13 -2.69 12.49
N PRO A 105 -7.99 -2.34 11.51
CA PRO A 105 -9.23 -1.65 11.80
C PRO A 105 -10.15 -2.54 12.64
N ASN A 106 -10.79 -1.96 13.65
CA ASN A 106 -11.79 -2.62 14.50
C ASN A 106 -13.24 -2.37 14.03
N GLN A 107 -13.40 -1.74 12.87
CA GLN A 107 -14.67 -1.37 12.23
C GLN A 107 -14.54 -1.59 10.71
N LYS A 108 -15.65 -1.70 10.00
CA LYS A 108 -15.62 -1.73 8.53
C LYS A 108 -15.08 -0.41 7.97
N MET A 109 -14.17 -0.52 7.00
CA MET A 109 -13.48 0.62 6.41
C MET A 109 -13.23 0.34 4.93
N ASP A 110 -13.46 1.35 4.08
CA ASP A 110 -12.94 1.41 2.73
C ASP A 110 -11.61 2.19 2.74
N TRP A 111 -10.64 1.76 1.94
CA TRP A 111 -9.41 2.52 1.74
C TRP A 111 -9.42 3.19 0.37
N ILE A 112 -9.03 4.45 0.33
CA ILE A 112 -8.95 5.22 -0.92
C ILE A 112 -7.51 5.69 -1.07
N ILE A 113 -6.85 5.25 -2.13
CA ILE A 113 -5.57 5.81 -2.55
C ILE A 113 -5.88 6.86 -3.60
N GLY A 114 -5.40 8.08 -3.39
CA GLY A 114 -5.69 9.19 -4.27
C GLY A 114 -4.45 9.93 -4.75
N ILE A 115 -4.59 10.52 -5.94
CA ILE A 115 -3.68 11.52 -6.48
C ILE A 115 -4.52 12.71 -6.93
N ASP A 116 -4.25 13.88 -6.36
CA ASP A 116 -4.79 15.14 -6.89
C ASP A 116 -3.63 15.90 -7.55
N ASN A 117 -3.73 16.16 -8.85
CA ASN A 117 -2.72 16.88 -9.62
C ASN A 117 -2.86 18.41 -9.49
N ILE A 118 -3.99 18.91 -8.99
CA ILE A 118 -4.20 20.33 -8.71
C ILE A 118 -4.96 20.46 -7.37
N PRO A 119 -4.34 20.06 -6.25
CA PRO A 119 -5.01 20.02 -4.95
C PRO A 119 -5.38 21.41 -4.42
N PHE A 120 -4.69 22.45 -4.87
CA PHE A 120 -4.88 23.82 -4.39
C PHE A 120 -5.19 24.76 -5.55
N ASN A 121 -6.47 24.83 -5.93
CA ASN A 121 -6.94 25.82 -6.90
C ASN A 121 -7.21 27.16 -6.19
N LYS A 122 -6.80 28.29 -6.77
CA LYS A 122 -7.14 29.66 -6.31
C LYS A 122 -8.64 29.83 -6.02
N SER A 123 -9.52 29.13 -6.76
CA SER A 123 -10.97 29.18 -6.55
C SER A 123 -11.45 28.57 -5.23
N LEU A 124 -10.62 27.74 -4.57
CA LEU A 124 -10.96 27.11 -3.29
C LEU A 124 -10.66 28.03 -2.10
N GLY A 125 -9.92 29.13 -2.29
CA GLY A 125 -9.59 30.11 -1.25
C GLY A 125 -8.73 29.56 -0.10
N LEU A 126 -8.10 28.39 -0.28
CA LEU A 126 -7.35 27.68 0.75
C LEU A 126 -5.89 28.17 0.91
N LEU A 127 -5.38 28.91 -0.08
CA LEU A 127 -4.03 29.47 -0.07
C LEU A 127 -4.08 30.95 -0.45
N ASP A 128 -3.26 31.76 0.20
CA ASP A 128 -3.07 33.16 -0.22
C ASP A 128 -2.31 33.22 -1.56
N LEU A 129 -2.50 34.31 -2.32
CA LEU A 129 -1.89 34.54 -3.65
C LEU A 129 -0.37 34.28 -3.67
N LYS A 130 0.33 34.62 -2.59
CA LYS A 130 1.77 34.40 -2.43
C LYS A 130 2.11 32.92 -2.25
N GLU A 131 1.31 32.17 -1.51
CA GLU A 131 1.51 30.74 -1.27
C GLU A 131 1.21 29.94 -2.53
N TYR A 132 0.20 30.34 -3.31
CA TYR A 132 -0.12 29.75 -4.61
C TYR A 132 0.99 29.98 -5.63
N ASP A 133 1.46 31.23 -5.80
CA ASP A 133 2.50 31.55 -6.78
C ASP A 133 3.88 30.97 -6.39
N LEU A 134 4.09 30.65 -5.10
CA LEU A 134 5.25 29.92 -4.59
C LEU A 134 5.05 28.39 -4.52
N SER A 135 3.84 27.88 -4.78
CA SER A 135 3.52 26.47 -4.52
C SER A 135 4.22 25.54 -5.51
N SER A 136 5.31 24.95 -5.06
CA SER A 136 5.94 23.77 -5.66
C SER A 136 5.09 22.50 -5.54
N TYR A 137 3.92 22.57 -4.88
CA TYR A 137 3.02 21.46 -4.59
C TYR A 137 2.08 21.17 -5.76
N GLN A 138 2.64 20.58 -6.82
CA GLN A 138 1.92 20.20 -8.04
C GLN A 138 1.12 18.89 -7.90
N LYS A 139 1.16 18.23 -6.74
CA LYS A 139 0.55 16.92 -6.55
C LYS A 139 0.35 16.61 -5.07
N LEU A 140 -0.84 16.13 -4.71
CA LEU A 140 -1.12 15.51 -3.42
C LEU A 140 -1.33 14.02 -3.63
N GLU A 141 -0.61 13.20 -2.87
CA GLU A 141 -0.81 11.75 -2.82
C GLU A 141 -1.34 11.42 -1.43
N TYR A 142 -2.45 10.69 -1.34
CA TYR A 142 -3.09 10.39 -0.06
C TYR A 142 -3.58 8.96 0.04
N LEU A 143 -3.66 8.48 1.28
CA LEU A 143 -4.36 7.28 1.69
C LEU A 143 -5.42 7.70 2.70
N GLN A 144 -6.67 7.61 2.29
CA GLN A 144 -7.83 7.95 3.10
C GLN A 144 -8.49 6.67 3.64
N PHE A 145 -8.91 6.75 4.90
CA PHE A 145 -9.62 5.72 5.63
C PHE A 145 -11.08 6.15 5.77
N ASP A 146 -12.01 5.46 5.10
CA ASP A 146 -13.43 5.81 5.05
C ASP A 146 -14.27 4.81 5.85
N PRO A 147 -14.61 5.10 7.12
CA PRO A 147 -15.37 4.19 7.97
C PRO A 147 -16.79 4.03 7.44
N GLN A 148 -17.27 2.78 7.34
CA GLN A 148 -18.59 2.46 6.78
C GLN A 148 -19.67 2.26 7.87
N GLU A 149 -19.29 2.47 9.13
CA GLU A 149 -20.16 2.34 10.29
C GLU A 149 -20.36 3.71 10.93
N TYR A 150 -21.61 4.00 11.33
CA TYR A 150 -21.91 5.20 12.10
C TYR A 150 -21.30 5.06 13.50
N GLY A 151 -20.57 6.07 13.95
CA GLY A 151 -20.12 6.17 15.33
C GLY A 151 -21.09 7.02 16.15
N ASP A 152 -21.50 6.53 17.32
CA ASP A 152 -22.19 7.35 18.32
C ASP A 152 -21.14 8.22 19.04
N GLY A 153 -20.82 9.37 18.45
CA GLY A 153 -19.94 10.36 19.07
C GLY A 153 -20.64 11.15 20.17
N ILE A 154 -20.02 11.30 21.34
CA ILE A 154 -20.46 12.23 22.38
C ILE A 154 -19.61 13.49 22.28
N GLN A 155 -20.23 14.63 21.94
CA GLN A 155 -19.58 15.93 21.98
C GLN A 155 -19.78 16.56 23.36
N LEU A 156 -18.68 16.79 24.10
CA LEU A 156 -18.69 17.54 25.34
C LEU A 156 -18.15 18.94 25.06
N VAL A 157 -19.01 19.96 25.15
CA VAL A 157 -18.61 21.37 25.09
C VAL A 157 -18.51 21.88 26.52
N ASN A 158 -17.29 21.96 27.06
CA ASN A 158 -17.05 22.67 28.30
C ASN A 158 -17.01 24.17 27.99
N LYS A 159 -18.00 24.90 28.47
CA LYS A 159 -18.02 26.37 28.41
C LYS A 159 -17.12 26.89 29.54
N LEU A 160 -16.17 27.76 29.20
CA LEU A 160 -15.33 28.49 30.16
C LEU A 160 -16.19 29.34 31.10
#